data_AF-A0A5C4RT42-F1
#
_entry.id   AF-A0A5C4RT42-F1
#
_cell.length_a   1.000
_cell.length_b   1.000
_cell.length_c   1.000
_cell.angle_alpha   90.00
_cell.angle_beta   90.00
_cell.angle_gamma   90.00
#
_symmetry.space_group_name_H-M   'P 1'
#
loop_
_entity.id
_entity.type
_entity.pdbx_description
1 polymer ?
#
loop_
_entity_poly.entity_id
_entity_poly.type
_entity_poly.pdbx_seq_one_letter_code
_entity_poly.pdbx_strand_id
1 'polypeptide(L)' 'DQGDVLRDQGDLDGALNAFRESLAVSQRLAASDPSHAGWQRDLSVSQEKIGNVLRDQGDLDGALNAFRESLAVSQRLAAS' A
#
# COMPACT_ATOMS: atom_id res chain seq x y z
N ASP A 1 3.34 10.81 4.96
CA ASP A 1 1.92 10.92 5.42
C ASP A 1 1.86 10.46 6.87
N GLN A 2 0.68 10.41 7.52
CA GLN A 2 0.57 10.02 8.93
C GLN A 2 1.21 8.66 9.21
N GLY A 3 1.06 7.69 8.31
CA GLY A 3 1.67 6.37 8.45
C GLY A 3 3.20 6.42 8.42
N ASP A 4 3.80 7.23 7.53
CA ASP A 4 5.26 7.38 7.49
C ASP A 4 5.79 7.97 8.82
N VAL A 5 5.09 8.98 9.37
CA VAL A 5 5.49 9.62 10.64
C VAL A 5 5.42 8.62 11.80
N LEU A 6 4.35 7.81 11.89
CA LEU A 6 4.21 6.79 12.93
C LEU A 6 5.28 5.72 12.81
N ARG A 7 5.61 5.30 11.58
CA ARG A 7 6.68 4.33 11.33
C ARG A 7 8.04 4.86 11.78
N ASP A 8 8.36 6.10 11.44
CA ASP A 8 9.62 6.75 11.82
C ASP A 8 9.73 6.96 13.35
N GLN A 9 8.60 7.03 14.06
CA GLN A 9 8.51 7.04 15.52
C GLN A 9 8.60 5.65 16.16
N GLY A 10 8.58 4.57 15.37
CA GLY A 10 8.57 3.19 15.85
C GLY A 10 7.17 2.68 16.23
N ASP A 11 6.12 3.47 16.06
CA ASP A 11 4.73 3.01 16.21
C ASP A 11 4.28 2.27 14.94
N LEU A 12 4.79 1.04 14.80
CA LEU A 12 4.54 0.21 13.62
C LEU A 12 3.07 -0.23 13.51
N ASP A 13 2.39 -0.46 14.64
CA ASP A 13 0.97 -0.80 14.63
C ASP A 13 0.10 0.39 14.19
N GLY A 14 0.41 1.59 14.70
CA GLY A 14 -0.22 2.83 14.25
C GLY A 14 0.03 3.10 12.76
N ALA A 15 1.27 2.90 12.29
CA ALA A 15 1.62 3.04 10.88
C ALA A 15 0.84 2.04 10.00
N LEU A 16 0.77 0.79 10.42
CA LEU A 16 0.04 -0.26 9.70
C LEU A 16 -1.46 0.07 9.61
N ASN A 17 -2.06 0.56 10.69
CA ASN A 17 -3.46 0.98 10.67
C ASN A 17 -3.68 2.16 9.71
N ALA A 18 -2.84 3.19 9.78
CA ALA A 18 -2.93 4.36 8.91
C ALA A 18 -2.81 3.99 7.41
N PHE A 19 -1.91 3.08 7.06
CA PHE A 19 -1.78 2.61 5.68
C PHE A 19 -2.92 1.70 5.23
N ARG A 20 -3.51 0.90 6.13
CA ARG A 20 -4.72 0.12 5.82
C ARG A 20 -5.93 1.00 5.52
N GLU A 21 -6.09 2.11 6.25
CA GLU A 21 -7.13 3.10 5.97
C GLU A 21 -6.90 3.78 4.61
N SER A 22 -5.66 4.17 4.31
CA SER A 22 -5.28 4.69 2.99
C SER A 22 -5.57 3.67 1.88
N LEU A 23 -5.19 2.41 2.08
CA LEU A 23 -5.44 1.33 1.13
C LEU A 23 -6.94 1.19 0.83
N ALA A 24 -7.81 1.22 1.85
CA ALA A 24 -9.25 1.09 1.66
C ALA A 24 -9.82 2.23 0.81
N VAL A 25 -9.29 3.44 0.92
CA VAL A 25 -9.67 4.58 0.07
C VAL A 25 -9.16 4.37 -1.36
N SER A 26 -7.88 4.05 -1.53
CA SER A 26 -7.27 3.83 -2.86
C SER A 26 -7.97 2.68 -3.60
N GLN A 27 -8.36 1.61 -2.91
CA GLN A 27 -9.13 0.50 -3.49
C GLN A 27 -10.48 0.95 -4.04
N ARG A 28 -11.23 1.79 -3.31
CA ARG A 28 -12.53 2.29 -3.76
C ARG A 28 -12.38 3.20 -4.98
N LEU A 29 -11.39 4.09 -4.97
CA LEU A 29 -11.12 4.97 -6.11
C LEU A 29 -10.71 4.17 -7.34
N ALA A 30 -9.71 3.28 -7.20
CA ALA A 30 -9.23 2.43 -8.29
C ALA A 30 -10.31 1.48 -8.85
N ALA A 31 -11.29 1.08 -8.04
CA ALA A 31 -12.44 0.30 -8.49
C ALA A 31 -13.49 1.16 -9.22
N SER A 32 -13.64 2.43 -8.85
CA SER A 32 -14.60 3.35 -9.50
C SER A 32 -14.17 3.79 -10.90
N ASP A 33 -12.87 3.94 -11.15
CA ASP A 33 -12.32 4.15 -12.48
C ASP A 33 -11.03 3.34 -12.68
N PRO A 34 -11.13 2.13 -13.24
CA PRO A 34 -9.97 1.29 -13.53
C PRO A 34 -8.98 1.89 -14.52
N SER A 35 -9.39 2.86 -15.35
CA SER A 35 -8.54 3.52 -16.34
C SER A 35 -7.75 4.70 -15.78
N HIS A 36 -8.11 5.19 -14.59
CA HIS A 36 -7.45 6.32 -13.97
C HIS A 36 -6.08 5.93 -13.39
N ALA A 37 -5.01 6.16 -14.14
CA ALA A 37 -3.66 5.75 -13.77
C ALA A 37 -3.19 6.27 -12.39
N GLY A 38 -3.58 7.50 -12.01
CA GLY A 38 -3.30 8.06 -10.69
C GLY A 38 -3.83 7.21 -9.53
N TRP A 39 -5.11 6.84 -9.56
CA TRP A 39 -5.74 6.02 -8.50
C TRP A 39 -5.18 4.60 -8.44
N GLN A 40 -4.79 4.05 -9.59
CA GLN A 40 -4.07 2.78 -9.64
C GLN A 40 -2.69 2.89 -8.98
N ARG A 41 -1.97 3.99 -9.24
CA ARG A 41 -0.68 4.23 -8.61
C ARG A 41 -0.82 4.37 -7.09
N ASP A 42 -1.82 5.11 -6.62
CA ASP A 42 -2.09 5.28 -5.19
C ASP A 42 -2.40 3.95 -4.50
N LEU A 43 -3.15 3.06 -5.17
CA LEU A 43 -3.40 1.69 -4.69
C LEU A 43 -2.10 0.89 -4.55
N SER A 44 -1.23 0.91 -5.56
CA SER A 44 0.07 0.23 -5.55
C SER A 44 0.97 0.77 -4.43
N VAL A 45 1.02 2.09 -4.25
CA VAL A 45 1.83 2.73 -3.21
C VAL A 45 1.32 2.37 -1.81
N SER A 46 0.01 2.39 -1.56
CA SER A 46 -0.54 1.98 -0.26
C SER A 46 -0.15 0.54 0.11
N GLN A 47 -0.15 -0.38 -0.86
CA GLN A 47 0.30 -1.77 -0.65
C GLN A 47 1.81 -1.86 -0.38
N GLU A 48 2.63 -1.09 -1.09
CA GLU A 48 4.07 -1.02 -0.84
C GLU A 48 4.38 -0.52 0.59
N LYS A 49 3.66 0.51 1.04
CA LYS A 49 3.83 1.05 2.40
C LYS A 49 3.46 0.06 3.49
N ILE A 50 2.36 -0.69 3.31
CA ILE A 50 2.02 -1.82 4.19
C ILE A 50 3.14 -2.86 4.18
N GLY A 51 3.66 -3.23 3.01
CA GLY A 51 4.76 -4.19 2.90
C GLY A 51 6.01 -3.74 3.65
N ASN A 52 6.35 -2.46 3.58
CA ASN A 52 7.46 -1.89 4.34
C ASN A 52 7.24 -1.98 5.85
N VAL A 53 6.05 -1.62 6.35
CA VAL A 53 5.76 -1.71 7.80
C VAL A 53 5.78 -3.16 8.30
N LEU A 54 5.18 -4.09 7.55
CA LEU A 54 5.19 -5.51 7.91
C LEU A 54 6.61 -6.08 7.95
N ARG A 55 7.47 -5.65 7.01
CA ARG A 55 8.90 -6.01 7.03
C ARG A 55 9.58 -5.47 8.29
N ASP A 56 9.30 -4.23 8.66
CA ASP A 56 9.89 -3.60 9.85
C ASP A 56 9.38 -4.27 11.15
N GLN A 57 8.17 -4.84 11.14
CA GLN A 57 7.62 -5.68 12.22
C GLN A 57 8.18 -7.12 12.24
N GLY A 58 8.89 -7.54 11.19
CA GLY A 58 9.37 -8.91 11.02
C GLY A 58 8.37 -9.89 10.41
N ASP A 59 7.18 -9.45 10.02
CA ASP A 59 6.21 -10.24 9.26
C ASP A 59 6.58 -10.25 7.76
N LEU A 60 7.56 -11.09 7.43
CA LEU A 60 8.10 -11.18 6.07
C LEU A 60 7.11 -11.79 5.08
N ASP A 61 6.25 -12.71 5.52
CA ASP A 61 5.24 -13.33 4.67
C ASP A 61 4.14 -12.32 4.31
N GLY A 62 3.67 -11.54 5.30
CA GLY A 62 2.76 -10.43 5.09
C GLY A 62 3.36 -9.36 4.17
N ALA A 63 4.63 -9.01 4.38
CA ALA A 63 5.34 -8.05 3.53
C ALA A 63 5.43 -8.52 2.07
N LEU A 64 5.81 -9.78 1.85
CA LEU A 64 5.87 -10.37 0.51
C LEU A 64 4.51 -10.37 -0.19
N ASN A 65 3.43 -10.67 0.54
CA ASN A 65 2.09 -10.59 -0.04
C ASN A 65 1.74 -9.17 -0.47
N ALA A 66 1.96 -8.18 0.39
CA ALA A 66 1.68 -6.78 0.08
C ALA A 66 2.49 -6.27 -1.14
N PHE A 67 3.78 -6.63 -1.23
CA PHE A 67 4.60 -6.28 -2.39
C PHE A 67 4.14 -6.95 -3.68
N ARG A 68 3.66 -8.21 -3.63
CA ARG A 68 3.10 -8.90 -4.80
C ARG A 68 1.84 -8.20 -5.32
N GLU A 69 0.97 -7.78 -4.42
CA GLU A 69 -0.23 -7.04 -4.82
C GLU A 69 0.13 -5.68 -5.44
N SER A 70 1.07 -4.95 -4.84
CA SER A 70 1.57 -3.68 -5.39
C SER A 70 2.16 -3.86 -6.80
N LEU A 71 2.97 -4.91 -6.98
CA LEU A 71 3.56 -5.25 -8.27
C LEU A 71 2.50 -5.57 -9.33
N ALA A 72 1.45 -6.32 -8.96
CA ALA A 72 0.36 -6.65 -9.89
C ALA A 72 -0.35 -5.40 -10.41
N VAL A 73 -0.57 -4.40 -9.55
CA VAL A 73 -1.17 -3.11 -9.95
C VAL A 73 -0.23 -2.33 -10.86
N SER A 74 1.06 -2.24 -10.51
CA SER A 74 2.08 -1.58 -11.33
C SER A 74 2.25 -2.24 -12.70
N GLN A 75 2.18 -3.57 -12.79
CA GLN A 75 2.22 -4.31 -14.05
C GLN A 75 1.02 -3.99 -14.94
N ARG A 76 -0.19 -3.92 -14.37
CA ARG A 76 -1.38 -3.52 -15.13
C ARG A 76 -1.24 -2.09 -15.69
N LEU A 77 -0.72 -1.17 -14.89
CA LEU A 77 -0.46 0.22 -15.33
C LEU A 77 0.59 0.32 -16.43
N ALA A 78 1.62 -0.51 -16.40
CA ALA A 78 2.65 -0.51 -17.44
C ALA A 78 2.14 -1.10 -18.77
N ALA A 79 1.08 -1.91 -18.72
CA ALA A 79 0.48 -2.56 -19.87
C ALA A 79 -0.70 -1.78 -20.49
N SER A 80 -1.16 -0.70 -19.84
CA SER A 80 -2.23 0.20 -20.32
C SER A 80 -1.69 1.36 -21.13
#